data_AF-A0A8T4ZTT0-F1
#
_entry.id   AF-A0A8T4ZTT0-F1
#
_cell.length_a   1.000
_cell.length_b   1.000
_cell.length_c   1.000
_cell.angle_alpha   90.00
_cell.angle_beta   90.00
_cell.angle_gamma   90.00
#
_symmetry.space_group_name_H-M   'P 1'
#
loop_
_entity.id
_entity.type
_entity.pdbx_description
1 polymer ?
#
loop_
_entity_poly.entity_id
_entity_poly.type
_entity_poly.pdbx_seq_one_letter_code
_entity_poly.pdbx_strand_id
1 'polypeptide(L)'
;MIETKKVLGRRIELLLVALMGVNIFWGALVFMGFLGLDVLGWLIMNICSPSEMVAIIGILTKKRLISSISIPLLLRFGGLGLFIFSWSGFMLQGQLNHIIMVLTSIYILWASCKARAWKDLFIGIVIGVAVVVLVDFLIFPLYFANAPPKVKELLEYYK
;
A
#
# COMPACT_ATOMS: atom_id res chain seq x y z
N MET A 1 17.21 -6.82 28.61
CA MET A 1 17.60 -6.09 27.37
C MET A 1 17.06 -6.74 26.09
N ILE A 2 17.16 -8.07 25.92
CA ILE A 2 16.65 -8.78 24.72
C ILE A 2 15.11 -8.75 24.64
N GLU A 3 14.43 -8.90 25.77
CA GLU A 3 12.97 -8.90 25.87
C GLU A 3 12.36 -7.53 25.55
N THR A 4 12.95 -6.46 26.06
CA THR A 4 12.59 -5.06 25.74
C THR A 4 12.63 -4.79 24.23
N LYS A 5 13.66 -5.30 23.52
CA LYS A 5 13.80 -5.14 22.07
C LYS A 5 12.74 -5.94 21.29
N LYS A 6 12.34 -7.12 21.77
CA LYS A 6 11.25 -7.91 21.16
C LYS A 6 9.90 -7.24 21.35
N VAL A 7 9.61 -6.74 22.56
CA VAL A 7 8.38 -6.02 22.88
C VAL A 7 8.26 -4.74 22.04
N LEU A 8 9.33 -3.95 21.94
CA LEU A 8 9.35 -2.74 21.12
C LEU A 8 9.10 -3.05 19.63
N GLY A 9 9.74 -4.07 19.08
CA GLY A 9 9.51 -4.51 17.70
C GLY A 9 8.04 -4.85 17.43
N ARG A 10 7.41 -5.60 18.35
CA ARG A 10 5.99 -5.95 18.24
C ARG A 10 5.07 -4.73 18.32
N ARG A 11 5.39 -3.75 19.17
CA ARG A 11 4.62 -2.50 19.26
C ARG A 11 4.68 -1.69 17.97
N ILE A 12 5.85 -1.61 17.34
CA ILE A 12 6.01 -0.91 16.04
C ILE A 12 5.20 -1.60 14.94
N GLU A 13 5.24 -2.94 14.85
CA GLU A 13 4.43 -3.68 13.88
C GLU A 13 2.94 -3.39 14.02
N LEU A 14 2.43 -3.46 15.26
CA LEU A 14 1.01 -3.25 15.54
C LEU A 14 0.60 -1.80 15.26
N LEU A 15 1.47 -0.84 15.53
CA LEU A 15 1.23 0.56 15.19
C LEU A 15 1.11 0.74 13.67
N LEU A 16 2.07 0.22 12.89
CA LEU A 16 2.04 0.32 11.43
C LEU A 16 0.81 -0.37 10.83
N VAL A 17 0.46 -1.56 11.35
CA VAL A 17 -0.76 -2.29 10.93
C VAL A 17 -2.02 -1.48 11.26
N ALA A 18 -2.12 -0.90 12.45
CA ALA A 18 -3.27 -0.11 12.84
C ALA A 18 -3.41 1.15 11.97
N LEU A 19 -2.31 1.85 11.71
CA LEU A 19 -2.30 3.06 10.87
C LEU A 19 -2.70 2.75 9.42
N MET A 20 -2.12 1.72 8.80
CA MET A 20 -2.54 1.25 7.47
C MET A 20 -4.00 0.80 7.48
N GLY A 21 -4.45 0.07 8.50
CA GLY A 21 -5.84 -0.37 8.62
C GLY A 21 -6.83 0.80 8.66
N VAL A 22 -6.49 1.87 9.39
CA VAL A 22 -7.28 3.11 9.41
C VAL A 22 -7.32 3.77 8.03
N ASN A 23 -6.20 3.79 7.29
CA ASN A 23 -6.16 4.38 5.95
C ASN A 23 -6.92 3.55 4.91
N ILE A 24 -6.85 2.22 4.97
CA ILE A 24 -7.69 1.34 4.14
C ILE A 24 -9.17 1.62 4.41
N PHE A 25 -9.56 1.69 5.69
CA PHE A 25 -10.95 1.97 6.06
C PHE A 25 -11.39 3.36 5.57
N TRP A 26 -10.55 4.37 5.76
CA TRP A 26 -10.81 5.72 5.26
C TRP A 26 -10.94 5.74 3.73
N GLY A 27 -10.06 5.04 3.03
CA GLY A 27 -10.13 4.86 1.58
C GLY A 27 -11.46 4.22 1.16
N ALA A 28 -11.88 3.14 1.81
CA ALA A 28 -13.16 2.52 1.52
C ALA A 28 -14.33 3.49 1.74
N LEU A 29 -14.34 4.23 2.85
CA LEU A 29 -15.38 5.22 3.15
C LEU A 29 -15.46 6.32 2.09
N VAL A 30 -14.31 6.86 1.67
CA VAL A 30 -14.27 7.91 0.64
C VAL A 30 -14.69 7.37 -0.72
N PHE A 31 -14.03 6.31 -1.21
CA PHE A 31 -14.22 5.85 -2.59
C PHE A 31 -15.54 5.11 -2.77
N MET A 32 -15.95 4.26 -1.83
CA MET A 32 -17.21 3.53 -1.94
C MET A 32 -18.37 4.31 -1.35
N GLY A 33 -18.19 4.92 -0.17
CA GLY A 33 -19.26 5.62 0.54
C GLY A 33 -19.60 6.97 -0.11
N PHE A 34 -18.63 7.86 -0.24
CA PHE A 34 -18.87 9.22 -0.74
C PHE A 34 -18.86 9.31 -2.27
N LEU A 35 -17.94 8.62 -2.94
CA LEU A 35 -17.83 8.64 -4.41
C LEU A 35 -18.72 7.59 -5.09
N GLY A 36 -19.30 6.66 -4.34
CA GLY A 36 -20.23 5.66 -4.85
C GLY A 36 -19.59 4.63 -5.79
N LEU A 37 -18.29 4.36 -5.63
CA LEU A 37 -17.62 3.32 -6.41
C LEU A 37 -17.93 1.92 -5.87
N ASP A 38 -17.91 0.94 -6.78
CA ASP A 38 -17.94 -0.46 -6.41
C ASP A 38 -16.59 -0.92 -5.83
N VAL A 39 -16.54 -2.16 -5.35
CA VAL A 39 -15.32 -2.72 -4.73
C VAL A 39 -14.14 -2.68 -5.70
N LEU A 40 -14.37 -3.03 -6.98
CA LEU A 40 -13.30 -3.02 -7.97
C LEU A 40 -12.83 -1.59 -8.26
N GLY A 41 -13.74 -0.62 -8.40
CA GLY A 41 -13.42 0.79 -8.53
C GLY A 41 -12.62 1.32 -7.34
N TRP A 42 -12.98 0.96 -6.11
CA TRP A 42 -12.18 1.31 -4.94
C TRP A 42 -10.77 0.70 -5.00
N LEU A 43 -10.63 -0.59 -5.30
CA LEU A 43 -9.32 -1.25 -5.33
C LEU A 43 -8.39 -0.66 -6.40
N ILE A 44 -8.93 -0.25 -7.54
CA ILE A 44 -8.15 0.35 -8.63
C ILE A 44 -7.87 1.83 -8.38
N MET A 45 -8.90 2.62 -8.06
CA MET A 45 -8.78 4.07 -7.84
C MET A 45 -8.04 4.40 -6.55
N ASN A 46 -7.96 3.45 -5.61
CA ASN A 46 -7.18 3.56 -4.38
C ASN A 46 -6.24 2.36 -4.21
N ILE A 47 -5.33 2.16 -5.18
CA ILE A 47 -4.35 1.06 -5.21
C ILE A 47 -3.41 1.01 -3.97
N CYS A 48 -3.33 2.09 -3.19
CA CYS A 48 -2.66 2.09 -1.89
C CYS A 48 -3.30 1.10 -0.92
N SER A 49 -4.65 1.01 -0.87
CA SER A 49 -5.37 0.07 -0.01
C SER A 49 -4.97 -1.39 -0.21
N PRO A 50 -5.05 -1.97 -1.43
CA PRO A 50 -4.61 -3.35 -1.64
C PRO A 50 -3.12 -3.55 -1.38
N SER A 51 -2.27 -2.54 -1.64
CA SER A 51 -0.84 -2.60 -1.32
C SER A 51 -0.59 -2.71 0.19
N GLU A 52 -1.32 -1.92 0.98
CA GLU A 52 -1.30 -1.97 2.44
C GLU A 52 -1.89 -3.27 2.98
N MET A 53 -2.95 -3.81 2.36
CA MET A 53 -3.49 -5.12 2.73
C MET A 53 -2.44 -6.23 2.61
N VAL A 54 -1.66 -6.26 1.52
CA VAL A 54 -0.56 -7.23 1.36
C VAL A 54 0.48 -7.07 2.48
N ALA A 55 0.83 -5.83 2.83
CA ALA A 55 1.75 -5.54 3.92
C ALA A 55 1.21 -6.02 5.29
N ILE A 56 -0.04 -5.69 5.61
CA ILE A 56 -0.73 -6.11 6.84
C ILE A 56 -0.77 -7.63 6.92
N ILE A 57 -1.17 -8.33 5.85
CA ILE A 57 -1.22 -9.79 5.81
C ILE A 57 0.16 -10.36 6.10
N GLY A 58 1.21 -9.87 5.45
CA GLY A 58 2.58 -10.34 5.69
C GLY A 58 3.03 -10.13 7.15
N ILE A 59 2.79 -8.94 7.71
CA ILE A 59 3.21 -8.58 9.07
C ILE A 59 2.45 -9.39 10.13
N LEU A 60 1.13 -9.56 9.97
CA LEU A 60 0.28 -10.29 10.92
C LEU A 60 0.54 -11.80 10.87
N THR A 61 0.68 -12.37 9.67
CA THR A 61 0.94 -13.81 9.47
C THR A 61 2.40 -14.20 9.71
N LYS A 62 3.29 -13.22 9.91
CA LYS A 62 4.75 -13.42 10.06
C LYS A 62 5.40 -14.08 8.84
N LYS A 63 4.75 -14.03 7.67
CA LYS A 63 5.27 -14.58 6.42
C LYS A 63 6.17 -13.55 5.74
N ARG A 64 7.48 -13.69 5.93
CA ARG A 64 8.50 -12.77 5.40
C ARG A 64 8.44 -12.60 3.90
N LEU A 65 8.13 -13.66 3.16
CA LEU A 65 7.92 -13.60 1.72
C LEU A 65 6.80 -12.62 1.36
N ILE A 66 5.63 -12.73 2.01
CA ILE A 66 4.48 -11.85 1.77
C ILE A 66 4.81 -10.40 2.14
N SER A 67 5.43 -10.17 3.30
CA SER A 67 5.89 -8.83 3.66
C SER A 67 6.87 -8.26 2.62
N SER A 68 7.78 -9.08 2.10
CA SER A 68 8.76 -8.64 1.10
C SER A 68 8.11 -8.33 -0.26
N ILE A 69 7.04 -9.05 -0.64
CA ILE A 69 6.21 -8.72 -1.83
C ILE A 69 5.59 -7.33 -1.70
N SER A 70 5.22 -6.90 -0.49
CA SER A 70 4.65 -5.56 -0.30
C SER A 70 5.65 -4.43 -0.52
N ILE A 71 6.97 -4.65 -0.39
CA ILE A 71 7.97 -3.56 -0.46
C ILE A 71 7.88 -2.80 -1.80
N PRO A 72 7.95 -3.43 -2.98
CA PRO A 72 7.82 -2.72 -4.24
C PRO A 72 6.46 -2.02 -4.41
N LEU A 73 5.37 -2.65 -3.96
CA LEU A 73 4.02 -2.06 -4.01
C LEU A 73 3.95 -0.78 -3.17
N LEU A 74 4.43 -0.83 -1.93
CA LEU A 74 4.44 0.31 -1.01
C LEU A 74 5.30 1.45 -1.52
N LEU A 75 6.46 1.15 -2.12
CA LEU A 75 7.35 2.17 -2.68
C LEU A 75 6.81 2.74 -4.00
N ARG A 76 6.19 1.92 -4.84
CA ARG A 76 5.63 2.37 -6.12
C ARG A 76 4.43 3.29 -5.92
N PHE A 77 3.49 2.91 -5.07
CA PHE A 77 2.23 3.62 -4.90
C PHE A 77 2.27 4.62 -3.74
N GLY A 78 2.96 4.30 -2.65
CA GLY A 78 3.19 5.23 -1.54
C GLY A 78 4.38 6.15 -1.80
N GLY A 79 5.55 5.57 -2.05
CA GLY A 79 6.79 6.34 -2.23
C GLY A 79 6.73 7.37 -3.36
N LEU A 80 6.29 6.98 -4.56
CA LEU A 80 6.09 7.96 -5.65
C LEU A 80 4.88 8.87 -5.40
N GLY A 81 3.87 8.42 -4.64
CA GLY A 81 2.75 9.24 -4.23
C GLY A 81 3.17 10.51 -3.48
N LEU A 82 4.26 10.45 -2.69
CA LEU A 82 4.82 11.62 -2.01
C LEU A 82 5.24 12.76 -2.94
N PHE A 83 5.61 12.42 -4.18
CA PHE A 83 6.12 13.37 -5.17
C PHE A 83 5.09 13.73 -6.25
N ILE A 84 4.12 12.85 -6.50
CA ILE A 84 3.10 13.04 -7.53
C ILE A 84 1.93 13.89 -7.01
N PHE A 85 1.50 13.68 -5.77
CA PHE A 85 0.34 14.36 -5.22
C PHE A 85 0.69 15.68 -4.52
N SER A 86 -0.27 16.60 -4.41
CA SER A 86 -0.04 17.89 -3.74
C SER A 86 0.10 17.71 -2.22
N TRP A 87 0.83 18.63 -1.60
CA TRP A 87 0.95 18.74 -0.13
C TRP A 87 -0.02 19.78 0.44
N SER A 88 -1.22 19.88 -0.13
CA SER A 88 -2.19 20.92 0.24
C SER A 88 -3.62 20.39 0.31
N GLY A 89 -4.44 21.07 1.12
CA GLY A 89 -5.87 20.78 1.23
C GLY A 89 -6.17 19.34 1.63
N PHE A 90 -7.15 18.75 0.94
CA PHE A 90 -7.61 17.38 1.21
C PHE A 90 -6.57 16.29 0.88
N MET A 91 -5.55 16.61 0.08
CA MET A 91 -4.49 15.66 -0.29
C MET A 91 -3.48 15.41 0.85
N LEU A 92 -3.48 16.25 1.89
CA LEU A 92 -2.63 16.06 3.08
C LEU A 92 -2.87 14.69 3.73
N GLN A 93 -4.13 14.23 3.78
CA GLN A 93 -4.45 12.91 4.32
C GLN A 93 -3.82 11.79 3.47
N GLY A 94 -3.85 11.93 2.15
CA GLY A 94 -3.17 11.01 1.24
C GLY A 94 -1.65 10.99 1.47
N GLN A 95 -1.04 12.16 1.70
CA GLN A 95 0.40 12.25 1.98
C GLN A 95 0.79 11.60 3.30
N LEU A 96 -0.02 11.74 4.35
CA LEU A 96 0.20 11.02 5.60
C LEU A 96 0.18 9.50 5.38
N ASN A 97 -0.75 9.01 4.56
CA ASN A 97 -0.80 7.60 4.20
C ASN A 97 0.46 7.15 3.44
N HIS A 98 0.91 7.92 2.44
CA HIS A 98 2.13 7.62 1.69
C HIS A 98 3.38 7.56 2.60
N ILE A 99 3.48 8.45 3.59
CA ILE A 99 4.55 8.38 4.60
C ILE A 99 4.49 7.04 5.35
N ILE A 100 3.31 6.61 5.80
CA ILE A 100 3.12 5.35 6.51
C ILE A 100 3.52 4.15 5.64
N MET A 101 3.18 4.16 4.35
CA MET A 101 3.59 3.12 3.40
C MET A 101 5.12 3.06 3.27
N VAL A 102 5.79 4.21 3.13
CA VAL A 102 7.26 4.27 3.05
C VAL A 102 7.90 3.78 4.35
N LEU A 103 7.44 4.24 5.51
CA LEU A 103 7.94 3.79 6.82
C LEU A 103 7.74 2.28 7.01
N THR A 104 6.62 1.74 6.54
CA THR A 104 6.34 0.30 6.58
C THR A 104 7.32 -0.47 5.69
N SER A 105 7.60 0.02 4.48
CA SER A 105 8.58 -0.61 3.59
C SER A 105 9.99 -0.65 4.19
N ILE A 106 10.43 0.47 4.81
CA ILE A 106 11.70 0.56 5.53
C ILE A 106 11.73 -0.42 6.71
N TYR A 107 10.63 -0.49 7.48
CA TYR A 107 10.52 -1.42 8.59
C TYR A 107 10.67 -2.88 8.14
N ILE A 108 9.96 -3.29 7.07
CA ILE A 108 10.02 -4.66 6.55
C ILE A 108 11.42 -4.99 6.04
N LEU A 109 12.06 -4.06 5.32
CA LEU A 109 13.42 -4.21 4.84
C LEU A 109 14.40 -4.41 6.00
N TRP A 110 14.35 -3.52 6.99
CA TRP A 110 15.17 -3.60 8.20
C TRP A 110 14.95 -4.91 8.96
N ALA A 111 13.70 -5.31 9.18
CA ALA A 111 13.36 -6.54 9.88
C ALA A 111 13.88 -7.79 9.15
N SER A 112 13.78 -7.80 7.81
CA SER A 112 14.26 -8.90 6.96
C SER A 112 15.78 -9.01 6.97
N CYS A 113 16.49 -7.87 6.85
CA CYS A 113 17.94 -7.78 6.95
C CYS A 113 18.44 -8.26 8.32
N LYS A 114 17.83 -7.75 9.40
CA LYS A 114 18.18 -8.12 10.77
C LYS A 114 18.01 -9.62 11.03
N ALA A 115 17.00 -10.22 10.42
CA ALA A 115 16.71 -11.63 10.56
C ALA A 115 17.36 -12.51 9.48
N ARG A 116 18.26 -11.94 8.66
CA ARG A 116 19.02 -12.59 7.57
C ARG A 116 18.14 -13.39 6.60
N ALA A 117 16.91 -12.93 6.36
CA ALA A 117 15.95 -13.56 5.43
C ALA A 117 16.18 -13.15 3.97
N TRP A 118 17.43 -13.23 3.50
CA TRP A 118 17.81 -12.72 2.18
C TRP A 118 17.08 -13.40 1.02
N LYS A 119 16.83 -14.71 1.13
CA LYS A 119 16.09 -15.47 0.12
C LYS A 119 14.65 -14.97 -0.02
N ASP A 120 13.91 -14.88 1.09
CA ASP A 120 12.52 -14.40 1.09
C ASP A 120 12.44 -12.94 0.65
N LEU A 121 13.41 -12.12 1.06
CA LEU A 121 13.51 -10.72 0.66
C LEU A 121 13.70 -10.59 -0.85
N PHE A 122 14.68 -11.30 -1.42
CA PHE A 122 14.97 -11.26 -2.85
C PHE A 122 13.79 -11.76 -3.68
N ILE A 123 13.27 -12.95 -3.37
CA ILE A 123 12.13 -13.54 -4.09
C ILE A 123 10.90 -12.63 -3.96
N GLY A 124 10.63 -12.12 -2.77
CA GLY A 124 9.50 -11.22 -2.53
C GLY A 124 9.61 -9.93 -3.33
N ILE A 125 10.79 -9.30 -3.39
CA ILE A 125 11.02 -8.10 -4.21
C ILE A 125 10.79 -8.41 -5.70
N VAL A 126 11.32 -9.52 -6.22
CA VAL A 126 11.12 -9.90 -7.62
C VAL A 126 9.63 -10.08 -7.94
N ILE A 127 8.90 -10.79 -7.09
CA ILE A 127 7.45 -10.98 -7.24
C ILE A 127 6.73 -9.63 -7.15
N GLY A 128 7.05 -8.79 -6.16
CA GLY A 128 6.43 -7.49 -5.98
C GLY A 128 6.66 -6.56 -7.17
N VAL A 129 7.86 -6.56 -7.76
CA VAL A 129 8.16 -5.80 -8.99
C VAL A 129 7.35 -6.35 -10.16
N ALA A 130 7.26 -7.67 -10.32
CA ALA A 130 6.43 -8.28 -11.37
C ALA A 130 4.95 -7.87 -11.21
N VAL A 131 4.43 -7.84 -9.99
CA VAL A 131 3.06 -7.37 -9.71
C VAL A 131 2.91 -5.89 -10.06
N VAL A 132 3.86 -5.03 -9.67
CA VAL A 132 3.84 -3.60 -10.05
C VAL A 132 3.78 -3.44 -11.57
N VAL A 133 4.63 -4.16 -12.31
CA VAL A 133 4.66 -4.11 -13.78
C VAL A 133 3.32 -4.57 -14.37
N LEU A 134 2.75 -5.66 -13.86
CA LEU A 134 1.44 -6.13 -14.29
C LEU A 134 0.34 -5.11 -13.98
N VAL A 135 0.38 -4.47 -12.81
CA VAL A 135 -0.62 -3.47 -12.44
C VAL A 135 -0.54 -2.26 -13.35
N ASP A 136 0.65 -1.67 -13.49
CA ASP A 136 0.87 -0.43 -14.25
C ASP A 136 0.65 -0.59 -15.76
N PHE A 137 1.12 -1.70 -16.34
CA PHE A 137 1.15 -1.86 -17.81
C PHE A 137 0.03 -2.73 -18.36
N LEU A 138 -0.70 -3.46 -17.51
CA LEU A 138 -1.79 -4.33 -17.96
C LEU A 138 -3.10 -3.99 -17.25
N ILE A 139 -3.15 -4.07 -15.92
CA ILE A 139 -4.41 -3.95 -15.18
C ILE A 139 -4.99 -2.55 -15.28
N PHE A 140 -4.19 -1.51 -15.00
CA PHE A 140 -4.65 -0.12 -15.09
C PHE A 140 -5.11 0.25 -16.51
N PRO A 141 -4.32 0.03 -17.57
CA PRO A 141 -4.77 0.32 -18.94
C PRO A 141 -6.08 -0.40 -19.30
N LEU A 142 -6.20 -1.69 -18.98
CA LEU A 142 -7.41 -2.46 -19.27
C LEU A 142 -8.64 -1.95 -18.51
N TYR A 143 -8.46 -1.63 -17.22
CA TYR A 143 -9.54 -1.10 -16.39
C TYR A 143 -10.00 0.26 -16.90
N PHE A 144 -9.08 1.20 -17.15
CA PHE A 144 -9.43 2.55 -17.57
C PHE A 144 -9.98 2.60 -19.00
N ALA A 145 -9.55 1.72 -19.90
CA ALA A 145 -10.14 1.57 -21.23
C ALA A 145 -11.63 1.15 -21.17
N ASN A 146 -12.00 0.37 -20.14
CA ASN A 146 -13.35 -0.14 -19.93
C ASN A 146 -14.00 0.44 -18.66
N ALA A 147 -13.61 1.66 -18.28
CA ALA A 147 -14.00 2.23 -16.99
C ALA A 147 -15.53 2.29 -16.82
N PRO A 148 -16.06 1.92 -15.64
CA PRO A 148 -17.48 2.10 -15.33
C PRO A 148 -17.91 3.57 -15.46
N PRO A 149 -19.19 3.85 -15.76
CA PRO A 149 -19.68 5.22 -15.95
C PRO A 149 -19.31 6.17 -14.81
N LYS A 150 -19.41 5.71 -13.55
CA LYS A 150 -19.08 6.51 -12.37
C LYS A 150 -17.60 6.90 -12.31
N VAL A 151 -16.70 6.02 -12.73
CA VAL A 151 -15.27 6.31 -12.80
C VAL A 151 -14.99 7.31 -13.93
N LYS A 152 -15.65 7.17 -15.08
CA LYS A 152 -15.52 8.13 -16.18
C LYS A 152 -15.97 9.53 -15.78
N GLU A 153 -17.12 9.65 -15.11
CA GLU A 153 -17.64 10.91 -14.57
C GLU A 153 -16.62 11.59 -13.65
N LEU A 154 -16.01 10.84 -12.72
CA LEU A 154 -14.97 11.37 -11.84
C LEU A 154 -13.73 11.83 -12.63
N LEU A 155 -13.25 11.03 -13.59
CA LEU A 155 -12.07 11.38 -14.39
C LEU A 155 -12.31 12.62 -15.26
N GLU A 156 -13.54 12.86 -15.71
CA GLU A 156 -13.91 14.05 -16.48
C GLU A 156 -14.04 15.29 -15.59
N TYR A 157 -14.54 15.15 -14.37
CA TYR A 157 -14.66 16.25 -13.41
C TYR A 157 -13.29 16.83 -12.98
N TYR A 158 -12.25 16.01 -12.97
CA TYR A 158 -10.89 16.39 -12.56
C TYR A 158 -9.95 16.75 -13.72
N LYS A 159 -10.45 16.82 -14.96
CA LYS A 159 -9.71 17.40 -16.11
C LYS A 159 -9.85 18.92 -16.14
#